data_AF-A0A0C2W9X0-F1
#
_entry.id   AF-A0A0C2W9X0-F1
#
_cell.length_a   1.000
_cell.length_b   1.000
_cell.length_c   1.000
_cell.angle_alpha   90.00
_cell.angle_beta   90.00
_cell.angle_gamma   90.00
#
_symmetry.space_group_name_H-M   'P 1'
#
loop_
_entity.id
_entity.type
_entity.pdbx_description
1 polymer ?
#
loop_
_entity_poly.entity_id
_entity_poly.type
_entity_poly.pdbx_seq_one_letter_code
_entity_poly.pdbx_strand_id
1 'polypeptide(L)'
;MDIIDPIAPHFNLTGTVTIATSQPEFVGNFSHVYRGSHNGQAVAVKVFKSFERPEAVTRRVLRERSVWATIDHPNILPFYGYADEPSFGIFGALISPWCANSDASNFLNQRGSELTIAQRFDLWKGAVAGIAYLHSHKPTIIHGNMHPSNVLINQHGSAMLTDFGLVQIFLEEGSSGLTTTTDYTGTTRYLSPELLAVDDAHPTTASDVYALGCLGLEFIFRTIPFSHRRNNFRGQVTSDIRQGVPPAEAPNDLAPKKLKYWSLIKSCWRWNPDQRPGAEMVLLAVNRIRASTGNAMEIDTLGPELTNVPEEEESEPERLPALKVPADLTGLIIVNIHARPRFKGNYSFVYQGTYQGELIAVKIIQEVGKPESMIKKVKRETSIWASASHPNIHSFYGIADDDDFKPYGALISPWCINGDLHHFLKEREDMPLEDRLKLWKGTIEGVVYLHSRNPKIVHGDLKPGNVLIDEHGTPKICDFGLARIFFDEEMSLMTTTQHTGTVRYLAPELLSDEGGNPFPTTASDVYALGCLGLEILYGKMPFNHRKNNIWDRLTTDIKSGASPSAKPPDVPASSLHAWPLLVELWKPNPKDRLPAKTVLSILETISSM
;
A
#
# COMPACT_ATOMS: atom_id res chain seq x y z
N MET A 1 -18.49 7.50 17.74
CA MET A 1 -19.60 8.33 17.24
C MET A 1 -18.95 9.40 16.39
N ASP A 2 -18.73 9.13 15.11
CA ASP A 2 -18.10 10.11 14.22
C ASP A 2 -19.19 11.06 13.75
N ILE A 3 -19.00 12.34 14.04
CA ILE A 3 -19.90 13.42 13.67
C ILE A 3 -19.82 13.55 12.16
N ILE A 4 -20.86 13.13 11.44
CA ILE A 4 -21.02 13.43 10.02
C ILE A 4 -21.42 14.91 9.95
N ASP A 5 -20.56 15.76 9.39
CA ASP A 5 -20.88 17.17 9.22
C ASP A 5 -22.18 17.31 8.40
N PRO A 6 -23.12 18.17 8.84
CA PRO A 6 -24.40 18.32 8.16
C PRO A 6 -24.19 18.91 6.75
N ILE A 7 -24.71 18.21 5.75
CA ILE A 7 -24.69 18.68 4.35
C ILE A 7 -25.46 19.99 4.26
N ALA A 8 -24.90 20.96 3.54
CA ALA A 8 -25.49 22.29 3.39
C ALA A 8 -26.96 22.19 2.86
N PRO A 9 -27.91 22.97 3.41
CA PRO A 9 -29.34 22.80 3.10
C PRO A 9 -29.72 22.92 1.63
N HIS A 10 -28.92 23.63 0.82
CA HIS A 10 -29.17 23.81 -0.60
C HIS A 10 -29.03 22.53 -1.44
N PHE A 11 -28.39 21.49 -0.88
CA PHE A 11 -28.35 20.16 -1.51
C PHE A 11 -29.61 19.33 -1.23
N ASN A 12 -30.53 19.77 -0.36
CA ASN A 12 -31.79 19.06 -0.14
C ASN A 12 -32.81 19.46 -1.22
N LEU A 13 -33.10 18.54 -2.12
CA LEU A 13 -34.01 18.68 -3.27
C LEU A 13 -35.33 17.92 -3.05
N THR A 14 -35.66 17.60 -1.80
CA THR A 14 -36.93 16.95 -1.44
C THR A 14 -38.11 17.82 -1.89
N GLY A 15 -39.05 17.23 -2.62
CA GLY A 15 -40.23 17.92 -3.18
C GLY A 15 -39.98 18.66 -4.49
N THR A 16 -38.74 18.75 -4.98
CA THR A 16 -38.41 19.51 -6.22
C THR A 16 -38.06 18.61 -7.41
N VAL A 17 -37.83 17.32 -7.17
CA VAL A 17 -37.40 16.34 -8.17
C VAL A 17 -38.59 15.46 -8.55
N THR A 18 -38.80 15.27 -9.85
CA THR A 18 -39.85 14.39 -10.38
C THR A 18 -39.23 13.26 -11.19
N ILE A 19 -39.78 12.05 -11.09
CA ILE A 19 -39.41 10.93 -11.96
C ILE A 19 -40.30 10.95 -13.21
N ALA A 20 -39.69 10.86 -14.39
CA ALA A 20 -40.40 10.91 -15.67
C ALA A 20 -41.02 9.56 -16.08
N THR A 21 -40.49 8.44 -15.57
CA THR A 21 -40.85 7.08 -15.99
C THR A 21 -41.20 6.19 -14.80
N SER A 22 -42.21 5.33 -14.94
CA SER A 22 -42.57 4.37 -13.88
C SER A 22 -41.56 3.24 -13.71
N GLN A 23 -40.71 3.02 -14.72
CA GLN A 23 -39.63 2.02 -14.69
C GLN A 23 -38.25 2.71 -14.69
N PRO A 24 -37.26 2.11 -14.02
CA PRO A 24 -35.89 2.62 -14.05
C PRO A 24 -35.27 2.45 -15.44
N GLU A 25 -34.46 3.42 -15.83
CA GLU A 25 -33.67 3.37 -17.08
C GLU A 25 -32.47 2.42 -16.91
N PHE A 26 -31.92 2.37 -15.69
CA PHE A 26 -30.84 1.44 -15.35
C PHE A 26 -31.13 0.72 -14.04
N VAL A 27 -30.96 -0.60 -14.08
CA VAL A 27 -31.09 -1.48 -12.91
C VAL A 27 -29.70 -1.97 -12.53
N GLY A 28 -29.12 -1.37 -11.49
CA GLY A 28 -27.88 -1.85 -10.89
C GLY A 28 -28.13 -2.88 -9.80
N ASN A 29 -27.07 -3.53 -9.32
CA ASN A 29 -27.16 -4.52 -8.25
C ASN A 29 -27.73 -3.92 -6.95
N PHE A 30 -27.35 -2.69 -6.63
CA PHE A 30 -27.66 -2.03 -5.35
C PHE A 30 -28.58 -0.81 -5.47
N SER A 31 -28.85 -0.35 -6.70
CA SER A 31 -29.63 0.85 -6.95
C SER A 31 -30.36 0.80 -8.28
N HIS A 32 -31.42 1.58 -8.38
CA HIS A 32 -32.11 1.89 -9.63
C HIS A 32 -31.83 3.34 -10.01
N VAL A 33 -31.58 3.61 -11.29
CA VAL A 33 -31.44 4.97 -11.81
C VAL A 33 -32.63 5.28 -12.68
N TYR A 34 -33.37 6.32 -12.31
CA TYR A 34 -34.49 6.85 -13.05
C TYR A 34 -34.10 8.13 -13.76
N ARG A 35 -34.71 8.38 -14.91
CA ARG A 35 -34.67 9.71 -15.52
C ARG A 35 -35.71 10.59 -14.85
N GLY A 36 -35.28 11.76 -14.40
CA GLY A 36 -36.13 12.73 -13.73
C GLY A 36 -35.98 14.13 -14.29
N SER A 37 -36.68 15.06 -13.66
CA SER A 37 -36.62 16.50 -13.92
C SER A 37 -36.48 17.27 -12.62
N HIS A 38 -35.56 18.23 -12.60
CA HIS A 38 -35.40 19.22 -11.54
C HIS A 38 -35.27 20.60 -12.20
N ASN A 39 -36.17 21.54 -11.87
CA ASN A 39 -36.24 22.88 -12.48
C ASN A 39 -36.26 22.86 -14.03
N GLY A 40 -36.92 21.86 -14.63
CA GLY A 40 -37.01 21.69 -16.09
C GLY A 40 -35.75 21.10 -16.75
N GLN A 41 -34.70 20.80 -15.98
CA GLN A 41 -33.50 20.12 -16.47
C GLN A 41 -33.59 18.62 -16.22
N ALA A 42 -33.14 17.83 -17.20
CA ALA A 42 -33.09 16.38 -17.06
C ALA A 42 -32.00 15.97 -16.06
N VAL A 43 -32.39 15.15 -15.08
CA VAL A 43 -31.51 14.64 -14.02
C VAL A 43 -31.54 13.12 -13.95
N ALA A 44 -30.47 12.52 -13.46
CA ALA A 44 -30.45 11.14 -13.02
C ALA A 44 -30.81 11.06 -11.54
N VAL A 45 -31.81 10.24 -11.21
CA VAL A 45 -32.31 10.03 -9.85
C VAL A 45 -31.94 8.61 -9.44
N LYS A 46 -30.88 8.47 -8.64
CA LYS A 46 -30.38 7.18 -8.17
C LYS A 46 -31.02 6.84 -6.83
N VAL A 47 -31.79 5.76 -6.81
CA VAL A 47 -32.54 5.26 -5.64
C VAL A 47 -31.93 3.93 -5.20
N PHE A 48 -31.59 3.79 -3.92
CA PHE A 48 -31.02 2.55 -3.40
C PHE A 48 -32.10 1.47 -3.18
N LYS A 49 -31.74 0.21 -3.39
CA LYS A 49 -32.61 -0.92 -3.07
C LYS A 49 -32.73 -1.10 -1.55
N SER A 50 -33.77 -1.80 -1.11
CA SER A 50 -33.93 -2.15 0.31
C SER A 50 -32.95 -3.25 0.72
N PHE A 51 -32.39 -3.17 1.93
CA PHE A 51 -31.40 -4.11 2.48
C PHE A 51 -31.89 -4.72 3.81
N GLU A 52 -31.37 -5.89 4.18
CA GLU A 52 -31.73 -6.60 5.41
C GLU A 52 -31.27 -5.89 6.69
N ARG A 53 -30.20 -5.06 6.63
CA ARG A 53 -29.62 -4.33 7.77
C ARG A 53 -29.52 -2.82 7.51
N PRO A 54 -30.64 -2.10 7.51
CA PRO A 54 -30.69 -0.72 7.04
C PRO A 54 -29.81 0.27 7.82
N GLU A 55 -29.59 0.09 9.12
CA GLU A 55 -28.86 1.06 9.96
C GLU A 55 -27.36 1.19 9.62
N ALA A 56 -26.71 0.09 9.22
CA ALA A 56 -25.30 0.11 8.84
C ALA A 56 -25.11 0.76 7.45
N VAL A 57 -26.03 0.46 6.53
CA VAL A 57 -26.07 1.05 5.18
C VAL A 57 -26.38 2.55 5.24
N THR A 58 -27.30 2.99 6.11
CA THR A 58 -27.68 4.41 6.24
C THR A 58 -26.48 5.30 6.53
N ARG A 59 -25.64 4.96 7.51
CA ARG A 59 -24.45 5.76 7.85
C ARG A 59 -23.49 5.91 6.68
N ARG A 60 -23.37 4.87 5.85
CA ARG A 60 -22.46 4.85 4.71
C ARG A 60 -23.01 5.63 3.52
N VAL A 61 -24.31 5.53 3.23
CA VAL A 61 -24.98 6.38 2.22
C VAL A 61 -24.88 7.85 2.62
N LEU A 62 -25.06 8.17 3.90
CA LEU A 62 -24.87 9.54 4.40
C LEU A 62 -23.43 10.02 4.25
N ARG A 63 -22.45 9.17 4.54
CA ARG A 63 -21.03 9.49 4.32
C ARG A 63 -20.72 9.75 2.85
N GLU A 64 -21.23 8.94 1.95
CA GLU A 64 -21.04 9.11 0.51
C GLU A 64 -21.66 10.43 0.02
N ARG A 65 -22.88 10.75 0.44
CA ARG A 65 -23.52 12.05 0.17
C ARG A 65 -22.64 13.20 0.62
N SER A 66 -22.10 13.14 1.83
CA SER A 66 -21.24 14.18 2.37
C SER A 66 -19.93 14.30 1.57
N VAL A 67 -19.30 13.18 1.21
CA VAL A 67 -18.06 13.20 0.40
C VAL A 67 -18.34 13.79 -0.98
N TRP A 68 -19.38 13.32 -1.67
CA TRP A 68 -19.72 13.80 -3.02
C TRP A 68 -20.06 15.29 -3.03
N ALA A 69 -20.73 15.80 -2.00
CA ALA A 69 -21.01 17.23 -1.85
C ALA A 69 -19.75 18.12 -1.71
N THR A 70 -18.59 17.55 -1.38
CA THR A 70 -17.33 18.30 -1.23
C THR A 70 -16.44 18.29 -2.47
N ILE A 71 -16.83 17.53 -3.51
CA ILE A 71 -16.01 17.25 -4.69
C ILE A 71 -16.49 18.12 -5.85
N ASP A 72 -15.55 18.84 -6.48
CA ASP A 72 -15.80 19.63 -7.67
C ASP A 72 -14.66 19.49 -8.68
N HIS A 73 -14.90 18.73 -9.75
CA HIS A 73 -13.92 18.49 -10.80
C HIS A 73 -14.61 18.18 -12.14
N PRO A 74 -14.12 18.71 -13.28
CA PRO A 74 -14.76 18.53 -14.60
C PRO A 74 -14.87 17.08 -15.09
N ASN A 75 -14.09 16.16 -14.51
CA ASN A 75 -14.13 14.73 -14.83
C ASN A 75 -14.71 13.86 -13.70
N ILE A 76 -15.46 14.46 -12.78
CA ILE A 76 -16.25 13.74 -11.78
C ILE A 76 -17.70 14.18 -11.95
N LEU A 77 -18.64 13.24 -11.86
CA LEU A 77 -20.05 13.53 -12.02
C LEU A 77 -20.49 14.56 -10.97
N PRO A 78 -21.09 15.69 -11.34
CA PRO A 78 -21.54 16.67 -10.37
C PRO A 78 -22.64 16.14 -9.44
N PHE A 79 -22.57 16.51 -8.16
CA PHE A 79 -23.64 16.28 -7.20
C PHE A 79 -24.60 17.47 -7.19
N TYR A 80 -25.85 17.26 -7.60
CA TYR A 80 -26.87 18.30 -7.50
C TYR A 80 -27.53 18.31 -6.12
N GLY A 81 -27.64 17.15 -5.48
CA GLY A 81 -28.23 17.04 -4.15
C GLY A 81 -28.83 15.67 -3.87
N TYR A 82 -29.60 15.60 -2.79
CA TYR A 82 -30.34 14.43 -2.36
C TYR A 82 -31.82 14.76 -2.16
N ALA A 83 -32.68 13.74 -2.21
CA ALA A 83 -34.10 13.87 -1.89
C ALA A 83 -34.54 12.73 -0.98
N ASP A 84 -35.10 13.05 0.19
CA ASP A 84 -35.50 12.09 1.21
C ASP A 84 -37.03 11.98 1.30
N GLU A 85 -37.65 11.66 0.16
CA GLU A 85 -39.09 11.40 0.07
C GLU A 85 -39.41 9.93 0.38
N PRO A 86 -40.56 9.63 1.01
CA PRO A 86 -40.99 8.24 1.25
C PRO A 86 -41.06 7.38 -0.03
N SER A 87 -41.31 8.01 -1.18
CA SER A 87 -41.34 7.40 -2.52
C SER A 87 -39.98 6.83 -2.95
N PHE A 88 -38.86 7.37 -2.42
CA PHE A 88 -37.50 6.90 -2.70
C PHE A 88 -36.97 5.93 -1.65
N GLY A 89 -37.80 5.53 -0.69
CA GLY A 89 -37.43 4.59 0.36
C GLY A 89 -36.51 5.19 1.42
N ILE A 90 -36.06 4.32 2.32
CA ILE A 90 -35.37 4.70 3.57
C ILE A 90 -34.01 5.39 3.38
N PHE A 91 -33.40 5.25 2.20
CA PHE A 91 -32.10 5.83 1.86
C PHE A 91 -32.21 7.04 0.95
N GLY A 92 -33.44 7.48 0.62
CA GLY A 92 -33.70 8.57 -0.32
C GLY A 92 -33.09 8.35 -1.71
N ALA A 93 -32.93 9.44 -2.43
CA ALA A 93 -32.33 9.48 -3.77
C ALA A 93 -31.11 10.40 -3.83
N LEU A 94 -30.15 10.08 -4.70
CA LEU A 94 -29.05 10.95 -5.11
C LEU A 94 -29.33 11.52 -6.50
N ILE A 95 -29.09 12.82 -6.67
CA ILE A 95 -29.44 13.57 -7.87
C ILE A 95 -28.17 14.12 -8.51
N SER A 96 -28.05 13.86 -9.81
CA SER A 96 -26.92 14.27 -10.64
C SER A 96 -27.39 14.61 -12.07
N PRO A 97 -26.56 15.22 -12.92
CA PRO A 97 -26.92 15.50 -14.31
C PRO A 97 -27.24 14.22 -15.09
N TRP A 98 -28.24 14.28 -15.98
CA TRP A 98 -28.48 13.19 -16.92
C TRP A 98 -27.40 13.14 -18.00
N CYS A 99 -26.65 12.03 -18.07
CA CYS A 99 -25.60 11.82 -19.08
C CYS A 99 -26.18 11.16 -20.33
N ALA A 100 -26.54 11.97 -21.34
CA ALA A 100 -27.23 11.50 -22.54
C ALA A 100 -26.44 10.48 -23.39
N ASN A 101 -25.11 10.46 -23.29
CA ASN A 101 -24.26 9.53 -24.04
C ASN A 101 -24.01 8.20 -23.30
N SER A 102 -24.76 7.92 -22.22
CA SER A 102 -24.63 6.71 -21.39
C SER A 102 -23.23 6.55 -20.81
N ASP A 103 -22.91 5.35 -20.33
CA ASP A 103 -21.62 4.97 -19.81
C ASP A 103 -20.62 4.63 -20.92
N ALA A 104 -19.33 4.61 -20.57
CA ALA A 104 -18.26 4.43 -21.53
C ALA A 104 -18.27 3.06 -22.21
N SER A 105 -18.80 2.00 -21.57
CA SER A 105 -18.94 0.69 -22.22
C SER A 105 -19.89 0.81 -23.42
N ASN A 106 -21.10 1.32 -23.17
CA ASN A 106 -22.10 1.52 -24.21
C ASN A 106 -21.63 2.52 -25.28
N PHE A 107 -21.04 3.63 -24.85
CA PHE A 107 -20.56 4.66 -25.76
C PHE A 107 -19.45 4.16 -26.70
N LEU A 108 -18.47 3.42 -26.19
CA LEU A 108 -17.37 2.87 -27.00
C LEU A 108 -17.85 1.75 -27.92
N ASN A 109 -18.83 0.95 -27.49
CA ASN A 109 -19.44 -0.08 -28.34
C ASN A 109 -20.20 0.52 -29.52
N GLN A 110 -20.97 1.59 -29.29
CA GLN A 110 -21.79 2.23 -30.33
C GLN A 110 -20.96 3.13 -31.24
N ARG A 111 -20.04 3.93 -30.68
CA ARG A 111 -19.37 5.02 -31.40
C ARG A 111 -17.86 4.91 -31.45
N GLY A 112 -17.25 3.94 -30.77
CA GLY A 112 -15.79 3.85 -30.65
C GLY A 112 -15.05 3.69 -31.98
N SER A 113 -15.71 3.15 -33.02
CA SER A 113 -15.17 3.06 -34.40
C SER A 113 -15.13 4.41 -35.11
N GLU A 114 -16.03 5.32 -34.76
CA GLU A 114 -16.09 6.68 -35.32
C GLU A 114 -15.00 7.57 -34.73
N LEU A 115 -14.56 7.26 -33.51
CA LEU A 115 -13.56 8.03 -32.79
C LEU A 115 -12.15 7.71 -33.28
N THR A 116 -11.35 8.75 -33.45
CA THR A 116 -9.90 8.62 -33.61
C THR A 116 -9.26 8.09 -32.32
N ILE A 117 -8.05 7.52 -32.43
CA ILE A 117 -7.29 7.11 -31.26
C ILE A 117 -7.00 8.29 -30.31
N ALA A 118 -6.83 9.50 -30.85
CA ALA A 118 -6.61 10.71 -30.06
C ALA A 118 -7.86 11.09 -29.26
N GLN A 119 -9.06 11.02 -29.86
CA GLN A 119 -10.32 11.27 -29.15
C GLN A 119 -10.55 10.23 -28.04
N ARG A 120 -10.26 8.95 -28.30
CA ARG A 120 -10.36 7.91 -27.27
C ARG A 120 -9.32 8.08 -26.16
N PHE A 121 -8.12 8.55 -26.52
CA PHE A 121 -7.08 8.92 -25.56
C PHE A 121 -7.51 10.12 -24.69
N ASP A 122 -8.18 11.12 -25.28
CA ASP A 122 -8.71 12.28 -24.55
C ASP A 122 -9.85 11.88 -23.60
N LEU A 123 -10.68 10.90 -23.97
CA LEU A 123 -11.66 10.30 -23.05
C LEU A 123 -10.98 9.63 -21.85
N TRP A 124 -9.96 8.81 -22.10
CA TRP A 124 -9.21 8.14 -21.03
C TRP A 124 -8.46 9.15 -20.14
N LYS A 125 -7.89 10.20 -20.73
CA LYS A 125 -7.29 11.33 -20.01
C LYS A 125 -8.26 11.94 -19.00
N GLY A 126 -9.54 12.09 -19.37
CA GLY A 126 -10.57 12.57 -18.45
C GLY A 126 -10.71 11.68 -17.21
N ALA A 127 -10.81 10.36 -17.40
CA ALA A 127 -10.87 9.41 -16.29
C ALA A 127 -9.60 9.45 -15.40
N VAL A 128 -8.42 9.55 -16.02
CA VAL A 128 -7.14 9.72 -15.30
C VAL A 128 -7.13 11.01 -14.47
N ALA A 129 -7.61 12.12 -15.02
CA ALA A 129 -7.69 13.40 -14.32
C ALA A 129 -8.63 13.35 -13.11
N GLY A 130 -9.80 12.72 -13.27
CA GLY A 130 -10.73 12.50 -12.16
C GLY A 130 -10.13 11.69 -11.01
N ILE A 131 -9.44 10.59 -11.31
CA ILE A 131 -8.78 9.77 -10.27
C ILE A 131 -7.63 10.54 -9.61
N ALA A 132 -6.80 11.25 -10.39
CA ALA A 132 -5.72 12.05 -9.82
C ALA A 132 -6.25 13.11 -8.83
N TYR A 133 -7.38 13.74 -9.15
CA TYR A 133 -8.07 14.67 -8.25
C TYR A 133 -8.58 13.97 -6.98
N LEU A 134 -9.27 12.83 -7.08
CA LEU A 134 -9.72 12.07 -5.90
C LEU A 134 -8.55 11.68 -4.99
N HIS A 135 -7.44 11.23 -5.59
CA HIS A 135 -6.24 10.83 -4.85
C HIS A 135 -5.52 12.01 -4.17
N SER A 136 -5.72 13.25 -4.65
CA SER A 136 -5.12 14.44 -4.03
C SER A 136 -5.89 14.99 -2.81
N HIS A 137 -7.08 14.45 -2.50
CA HIS A 137 -7.86 14.88 -1.33
C HIS A 137 -7.17 14.50 -0.02
N LYS A 138 -7.50 15.25 1.05
CA LYS A 138 -7.09 14.96 2.42
C LYS A 138 -8.33 14.94 3.32
N PRO A 139 -8.77 13.76 3.81
CA PRO A 139 -8.19 12.44 3.58
C PRO A 139 -8.32 11.98 2.11
N THR A 140 -7.42 11.10 1.67
CA THR A 140 -7.39 10.55 0.30
C THR A 140 -8.67 9.79 -0.01
N ILE A 141 -9.25 10.04 -1.19
CA ILE A 141 -10.45 9.36 -1.65
C ILE A 141 -10.04 8.29 -2.67
N ILE A 142 -10.36 7.03 -2.37
CA ILE A 142 -10.12 5.89 -3.24
C ILE A 142 -11.44 5.56 -3.94
N HIS A 143 -11.41 5.40 -5.28
CA HIS A 143 -12.62 5.11 -6.02
C HIS A 143 -13.07 3.67 -5.81
N GLY A 144 -12.16 2.71 -6.04
CA GLY A 144 -12.30 1.30 -5.72
C GLY A 144 -13.29 0.47 -6.53
N ASN A 145 -13.83 1.02 -7.62
CA ASN A 145 -14.74 0.31 -8.52
C ASN A 145 -14.62 0.75 -9.98
N MET A 146 -13.40 0.94 -10.44
CA MET A 146 -13.17 1.51 -11.75
C MET A 146 -13.42 0.49 -12.86
N HIS A 147 -14.47 0.72 -13.65
CA HIS A 147 -14.78 0.01 -14.90
C HIS A 147 -15.58 0.94 -15.83
N PRO A 148 -15.71 0.64 -17.14
CA PRO A 148 -16.28 1.58 -18.10
C PRO A 148 -17.72 2.01 -17.78
N SER A 149 -18.51 1.14 -17.14
CA SER A 149 -19.88 1.48 -16.74
C SER A 149 -19.96 2.54 -15.62
N ASN A 150 -18.88 2.76 -14.87
CA ASN A 150 -18.76 3.83 -13.88
C ASN A 150 -18.05 5.09 -14.43
N VAL A 151 -17.90 5.16 -15.76
CA VAL A 151 -17.41 6.35 -16.47
C VAL A 151 -18.54 6.83 -17.38
N LEU A 152 -19.27 7.85 -16.97
CA LEU A 152 -20.35 8.43 -17.77
C LEU A 152 -19.80 9.40 -18.80
N ILE A 153 -20.40 9.41 -19.99
CA ILE A 153 -20.06 10.35 -21.05
C ILE A 153 -21.12 11.44 -21.07
N ASN A 154 -20.71 12.69 -20.82
CA ASN A 154 -21.65 13.81 -20.90
C ASN A 154 -22.00 14.16 -22.35
N GLN A 155 -22.96 15.06 -22.54
CA GLN A 155 -23.39 15.55 -23.85
C GLN A 155 -22.28 16.21 -24.70
N HIS A 156 -21.20 16.66 -24.07
CA HIS A 156 -20.03 17.25 -24.73
C HIS A 156 -18.97 16.21 -25.11
N GLY A 157 -19.18 14.93 -24.77
CA GLY A 157 -18.23 13.86 -25.02
C GLY A 157 -17.08 13.79 -24.02
N SER A 158 -17.23 14.37 -22.82
CA SER A 158 -16.25 14.26 -21.73
C SER A 158 -16.58 13.10 -20.80
N ALA A 159 -15.54 12.40 -20.35
CA ALA A 159 -15.64 11.35 -19.35
C ALA A 159 -15.81 11.93 -17.94
N MET A 160 -16.77 11.40 -17.18
CA MET A 160 -17.08 11.76 -15.80
C MET A 160 -17.14 10.50 -14.94
N LEU A 161 -16.32 10.44 -13.90
CA LEU A 161 -16.33 9.33 -12.95
C LEU A 161 -17.56 9.42 -12.05
N THR A 162 -18.18 8.28 -11.78
CA THR A 162 -19.31 8.17 -10.84
C THR A 162 -19.10 6.96 -9.93
N ASP A 163 -19.93 6.84 -8.91
CA ASP A 163 -19.95 5.67 -8.02
C ASP A 163 -18.64 5.42 -7.24
N PHE A 164 -17.91 6.48 -6.93
CA PHE A 164 -16.74 6.43 -6.04
C PHE A 164 -17.18 6.31 -4.57
N GLY A 165 -16.54 5.43 -3.80
CA GLY A 165 -16.84 5.22 -2.37
C GLY A 165 -18.00 4.25 -2.06
N LEU A 166 -18.76 3.79 -3.06
CA LEU A 166 -19.88 2.85 -2.89
C LEU A 166 -19.46 1.41 -2.55
N VAL A 167 -18.28 0.96 -3.00
CA VAL A 167 -17.85 -0.44 -2.82
C VAL A 167 -17.61 -0.79 -1.34
N GLN A 168 -17.18 0.18 -0.54
CA GLN A 168 -17.00 -0.02 0.90
C GLN A 168 -18.35 -0.14 1.64
N ILE A 169 -19.47 0.22 1.00
CA ILE A 169 -20.82 0.11 1.56
C ILE A 169 -21.34 -1.33 1.53
N PHE A 170 -20.95 -2.13 0.53
CA PHE A 170 -21.63 -3.39 0.24
C PHE A 170 -20.76 -4.65 0.38
N LEU A 171 -19.44 -4.51 0.57
CA LEU A 171 -18.56 -5.66 0.83
C LEU A 171 -18.65 -6.21 2.26
N GLU A 172 -19.13 -5.42 3.22
CA GLU A 172 -19.14 -5.80 4.65
C GLU A 172 -20.50 -6.37 5.13
N GLU A 173 -21.54 -6.40 4.29
CA GLU A 173 -22.79 -7.09 4.59
C GLU A 173 -22.85 -8.41 3.82
N GLY A 174 -22.46 -9.48 4.53
CA GLY A 174 -22.45 -10.87 4.09
C GLY A 174 -23.42 -11.21 2.96
N SER A 175 -22.91 -11.18 1.74
CA SER A 175 -23.38 -12.05 0.67
C SER A 175 -22.42 -13.22 0.63
N SER A 176 -22.81 -14.27 1.34
CA SER A 176 -22.27 -15.61 1.22
C SER A 176 -22.03 -16.00 -0.24
N GLY A 177 -20.81 -16.43 -0.56
CA GLY A 177 -20.56 -17.35 -1.65
C GLY A 177 -20.69 -16.79 -3.06
N LEU A 178 -19.61 -16.94 -3.82
CA LEU A 178 -19.64 -17.48 -5.18
C LEU A 178 -21.05 -17.61 -5.81
N THR A 179 -21.60 -16.55 -6.39
CA THR A 179 -22.71 -16.67 -7.35
C THR A 179 -22.33 -16.03 -8.66
N THR A 180 -22.04 -16.91 -9.61
CA THR A 180 -21.97 -16.67 -11.04
C THR A 180 -23.30 -16.11 -11.56
N THR A 181 -23.38 -14.79 -11.72
CA THR A 181 -24.27 -14.15 -12.70
C THR A 181 -23.44 -13.21 -13.57
N THR A 182 -23.87 -13.04 -14.81
CA THR A 182 -23.12 -12.49 -15.94
C THR A 182 -22.48 -11.12 -15.69
N ASP A 183 -23.01 -10.32 -14.76
CA ASP A 183 -22.57 -8.92 -14.56
C ASP A 183 -21.32 -8.78 -13.67
N TYR A 184 -21.04 -9.73 -12.75
CA TYR A 184 -19.77 -9.73 -12.00
C TYR A 184 -18.56 -10.10 -12.86
N THR A 185 -18.78 -10.71 -14.03
CA THR A 185 -17.70 -11.09 -14.94
C THR A 185 -17.03 -9.88 -15.61
N GLY A 186 -17.75 -8.75 -15.73
CA GLY A 186 -17.24 -7.48 -16.27
C GLY A 186 -16.30 -6.80 -15.29
N THR A 187 -16.72 -6.55 -14.05
CA THR A 187 -15.90 -5.89 -13.01
C THR A 187 -14.64 -6.69 -12.67
N THR A 188 -14.70 -8.02 -12.71
CA THR A 188 -13.54 -8.89 -12.41
C THR A 188 -12.32 -8.56 -13.28
N ARG A 189 -12.54 -8.14 -14.53
CA ARG A 189 -11.47 -7.85 -15.49
C ARG A 189 -10.62 -6.62 -15.15
N TYR A 190 -11.13 -5.75 -14.29
CA TYR A 190 -10.46 -4.51 -13.85
C TYR A 190 -9.88 -4.65 -12.45
N LEU A 191 -10.13 -5.79 -11.76
CA LEU A 191 -9.56 -6.04 -10.45
C LEU A 191 -8.06 -6.22 -10.56
N SER A 192 -7.35 -5.55 -9.65
CA SER A 192 -5.92 -5.73 -9.50
C SER A 192 -5.60 -7.01 -8.74
N PRO A 193 -4.41 -7.61 -8.96
CA PRO A 193 -4.01 -8.87 -8.32
C PRO A 193 -4.13 -8.87 -6.79
N GLU A 194 -3.77 -7.76 -6.15
CA GLU A 194 -3.82 -7.62 -4.69
C GLU A 194 -5.25 -7.63 -4.13
N LEU A 195 -6.26 -7.29 -4.94
CA LEU A 195 -7.68 -7.39 -4.54
C LEU A 195 -8.22 -8.82 -4.58
N LEU A 196 -7.51 -9.75 -5.24
CA LEU A 196 -7.90 -11.15 -5.36
C LEU A 196 -7.08 -12.09 -4.46
N ALA A 197 -6.11 -11.53 -3.75
CA ALA A 197 -5.15 -12.27 -2.93
C ALA A 197 -5.69 -12.64 -1.54
N VAL A 198 -6.64 -11.87 -1.00
CA VAL A 198 -7.25 -12.10 0.32
C VAL A 198 -8.74 -11.77 0.31
N ASP A 199 -9.55 -12.50 1.08
CA ASP A 199 -11.01 -12.38 1.05
C ASP A 199 -11.57 -11.03 1.57
N ASP A 200 -10.74 -10.20 2.25
CA ASP A 200 -11.11 -8.85 2.73
C ASP A 200 -10.18 -7.78 2.15
N ALA A 201 -9.75 -7.93 0.90
CA ALA A 201 -8.91 -6.91 0.28
C ALA A 201 -9.71 -5.62 0.04
N HIS A 202 -9.16 -4.50 0.48
CA HIS A 202 -9.78 -3.20 0.30
C HIS A 202 -9.13 -2.48 -0.88
N PRO A 203 -9.90 -1.73 -1.69
CA PRO A 203 -9.34 -0.88 -2.72
C PRO A 203 -8.28 0.09 -2.19
N THR A 204 -7.27 0.35 -3.02
CA THR A 204 -6.17 1.28 -2.77
C THR A 204 -6.01 2.24 -3.95
N THR A 205 -5.24 3.31 -3.78
CA THR A 205 -4.86 4.18 -4.90
C THR A 205 -4.14 3.42 -6.01
N ALA A 206 -3.33 2.42 -5.66
CA ALA A 206 -2.64 1.57 -6.62
C ALA A 206 -3.57 0.59 -7.36
N SER A 207 -4.65 0.10 -6.71
CA SER A 207 -5.66 -0.70 -7.41
C SER A 207 -6.48 0.13 -8.39
N ASP A 208 -6.79 1.39 -8.04
CA ASP A 208 -7.42 2.34 -8.98
C ASP A 208 -6.53 2.57 -10.21
N VAL A 209 -5.21 2.68 -10.03
CA VAL A 209 -4.26 2.84 -11.14
C VAL A 209 -4.24 1.62 -12.06
N TYR A 210 -4.29 0.40 -11.51
CA TYR A 210 -4.38 -0.82 -12.33
C TYR A 210 -5.65 -0.83 -13.17
N ALA A 211 -6.78 -0.49 -12.56
CA ALA A 211 -8.05 -0.35 -13.26
C ALA A 211 -8.02 0.78 -14.29
N LEU A 212 -7.34 1.90 -14.03
CA LEU A 212 -7.08 2.96 -15.02
C LEU A 212 -6.30 2.43 -16.23
N GLY A 213 -5.31 1.55 -16.03
CA GLY A 213 -4.62 0.88 -17.13
C GLY A 213 -5.57 0.03 -17.97
N CYS A 214 -6.45 -0.73 -17.30
CA CYS A 214 -7.46 -1.56 -17.95
C CYS A 214 -8.46 -0.72 -18.76
N LEU A 215 -8.91 0.40 -18.21
CA LEU A 215 -9.71 1.41 -18.93
C LEU A 215 -8.95 1.98 -20.13
N GLY A 216 -7.65 2.27 -19.98
CA GLY A 216 -6.83 2.78 -21.06
C GLY A 216 -6.76 1.83 -22.25
N LEU A 217 -6.58 0.53 -21.99
CA LEU A 217 -6.62 -0.51 -23.03
C LEU A 217 -7.95 -0.50 -23.79
N GLU A 218 -9.06 -0.46 -23.06
CA GLU A 218 -10.38 -0.50 -23.68
C GLU A 218 -10.73 0.79 -24.42
N PHE A 219 -10.38 1.95 -23.88
CA PHE A 219 -10.63 3.21 -24.54
C PHE A 219 -9.75 3.32 -25.80
N ILE A 220 -8.44 3.19 -25.65
CA ILE A 220 -7.49 3.52 -26.73
C ILE A 220 -7.49 2.45 -27.80
N PHE A 221 -7.42 1.18 -27.39
CA PHE A 221 -7.27 0.02 -28.27
C PHE A 221 -8.57 -0.75 -28.51
N ARG A 222 -9.68 -0.36 -27.86
CA ARG A 222 -10.98 -1.06 -27.98
C ARG A 222 -10.88 -2.55 -27.71
N THR A 223 -9.98 -2.89 -26.79
CA THR A 223 -9.72 -4.26 -26.38
C THR A 223 -10.16 -4.41 -24.94
N ILE A 224 -11.08 -5.33 -24.69
CA ILE A 224 -11.50 -5.65 -23.34
C ILE A 224 -10.33 -6.34 -22.62
N PRO A 225 -10.01 -5.98 -21.36
CA PRO A 225 -9.00 -6.69 -20.57
C PRO A 225 -9.30 -8.19 -20.50
N PHE A 226 -8.29 -9.03 -20.70
CA PHE A 226 -8.38 -10.49 -20.78
C PHE A 226 -9.34 -10.98 -21.89
N SER A 227 -9.38 -10.29 -23.03
CA SER A 227 -10.29 -10.63 -24.15
C SER A 227 -10.08 -12.04 -24.73
N HIS A 228 -8.92 -12.67 -24.52
CA HIS A 228 -8.68 -14.08 -24.84
C HIS A 228 -9.59 -15.03 -24.05
N ARG A 229 -10.03 -14.62 -22.86
CA ARG A 229 -11.08 -15.30 -22.08
C ARG A 229 -12.44 -14.74 -22.52
N ARG A 230 -13.10 -15.39 -23.47
CA ARG A 230 -14.42 -14.96 -23.99
C ARG A 230 -15.46 -14.76 -22.86
N ASN A 231 -15.48 -15.67 -21.88
CA ASN A 231 -16.29 -15.60 -20.67
C ASN A 231 -15.41 -15.86 -19.44
N ASN A 232 -15.77 -15.33 -18.26
CA ASN A 232 -15.13 -15.70 -16.99
C ASN A 232 -15.64 -17.07 -16.47
N PHE A 233 -15.76 -18.07 -17.35
CA PHE A 233 -16.23 -19.40 -16.99
C PHE A 233 -15.26 -20.04 -15.99
N ARG A 234 -15.78 -20.55 -14.87
CA ARG A 234 -14.98 -21.14 -13.77
C ARG A 234 -13.91 -20.20 -13.19
N GLY A 235 -14.08 -18.88 -13.29
CA GLY A 235 -13.13 -17.92 -12.71
C GLY A 235 -11.77 -17.85 -13.44
N GLN A 236 -11.71 -18.19 -14.73
CA GLN A 236 -10.46 -18.16 -15.51
C GLN A 236 -9.79 -16.78 -15.55
N VAL A 237 -10.55 -15.69 -15.62
CA VAL A 237 -10.00 -14.33 -15.57
C VAL A 237 -9.40 -14.08 -14.18
N THR A 238 -10.09 -14.48 -13.12
CA THR A 238 -9.57 -14.40 -11.75
C THR A 238 -8.29 -15.22 -11.58
N SER A 239 -8.22 -16.40 -12.20
CA SER A 239 -7.02 -17.24 -12.21
C SER A 239 -5.87 -16.58 -12.97
N ASP A 240 -6.13 -16.03 -14.15
CA ASP A 240 -5.14 -15.30 -14.97
C ASP A 240 -4.58 -14.10 -14.19
N ILE A 241 -5.47 -13.31 -13.57
CA ILE A 241 -5.08 -12.19 -12.71
C ILE A 241 -4.27 -12.68 -11.51
N ARG A 242 -4.58 -13.84 -10.90
CA ARG A 242 -3.77 -14.39 -9.79
C ARG A 242 -2.41 -14.94 -10.23
N GLN A 243 -2.24 -15.24 -11.52
CA GLN A 243 -1.03 -15.86 -12.08
C GLN A 243 -0.05 -14.86 -12.71
N GLY A 244 -0.32 -13.55 -12.69
CA GLY A 244 0.58 -12.60 -13.35
C GLY A 244 0.28 -12.34 -14.81
N VAL A 245 -0.79 -12.93 -15.36
CA VAL A 245 -1.14 -12.72 -16.75
C VAL A 245 -1.57 -11.24 -16.90
N PRO A 246 -0.91 -10.46 -17.78
CA PRO A 246 -1.29 -9.08 -17.97
C PRO A 246 -2.68 -8.99 -18.64
N PRO A 247 -3.41 -7.88 -18.44
CA PRO A 247 -4.69 -7.63 -19.10
C PRO A 247 -4.68 -7.80 -20.62
N ALA A 248 -3.57 -7.51 -21.30
CA ALA A 248 -3.38 -7.79 -22.72
C ALA A 248 -1.88 -7.82 -23.06
N GLU A 249 -1.56 -8.52 -24.15
CA GLU A 249 -0.25 -8.47 -24.80
C GLU A 249 -0.18 -7.35 -25.85
N ALA A 250 1.03 -6.91 -26.16
CA ALA A 250 1.23 -5.90 -27.19
C ALA A 250 0.77 -6.44 -28.55
N PRO A 251 -0.02 -5.69 -29.33
CA PRO A 251 -0.34 -6.10 -30.69
C PRO A 251 0.94 -6.28 -31.52
N ASN A 252 1.05 -7.39 -32.26
CA ASN A 252 2.25 -7.72 -33.05
C ASN A 252 2.65 -6.63 -34.05
N ASP A 253 1.66 -5.89 -34.59
CA ASP A 253 1.87 -4.79 -35.56
C ASP A 253 1.62 -3.40 -34.93
N LEU A 254 2.02 -3.21 -33.67
CA LEU A 254 1.82 -1.92 -33.00
C LEU A 254 2.68 -0.83 -33.64
N ALA A 255 2.07 0.00 -34.48
CA ALA A 255 2.74 1.12 -35.14
C ALA A 255 3.54 1.99 -34.13
N PRO A 256 4.73 2.51 -34.48
CA PRO A 256 5.60 3.25 -33.56
C PRO A 256 4.90 4.42 -32.83
N LYS A 257 3.97 5.10 -33.52
CA LYS A 257 3.17 6.20 -32.95
C LYS A 257 2.24 5.75 -31.80
N LYS A 258 1.88 4.47 -31.74
CA LYS A 258 1.00 3.88 -30.71
C LYS A 258 1.77 3.29 -29.53
N LEU A 259 3.09 3.09 -29.68
CA LEU A 259 3.94 2.49 -28.64
C LEU A 259 3.92 3.29 -27.34
N LYS A 260 3.93 4.63 -27.42
CA LYS A 260 3.85 5.51 -26.24
C LYS A 260 2.56 5.35 -25.43
N TYR A 261 1.43 5.10 -26.07
CA TYR A 261 0.16 4.83 -25.36
C TYR A 261 0.24 3.47 -24.64
N TRP A 262 0.74 2.47 -25.35
CA TRP A 262 0.88 1.12 -24.82
C TRP A 262 1.84 1.06 -23.63
N SER A 263 3.01 1.69 -23.73
CA SER A 263 4.00 1.73 -22.65
C SER A 263 3.43 2.36 -21.38
N LEU A 264 2.63 3.42 -21.51
CA LEU A 264 1.98 4.06 -20.37
C LEU A 264 0.93 3.14 -19.74
N ILE A 265 0.04 2.54 -20.55
CA ILE A 265 -0.93 1.56 -20.06
C ILE A 265 -0.25 0.39 -19.35
N LYS A 266 0.80 -0.18 -19.96
CA LYS A 266 1.58 -1.28 -19.39
C LYS A 266 2.21 -0.90 -18.05
N SER A 267 2.60 0.37 -17.87
CA SER A 267 3.13 0.84 -16.59
C SER A 267 2.10 0.83 -15.45
N CYS A 268 0.81 0.93 -15.76
CA CYS A 268 -0.27 0.81 -14.78
C CYS A 268 -0.51 -0.65 -14.34
N TRP A 269 -0.10 -1.63 -15.15
CA TRP A 269 -0.29 -3.07 -14.89
C TRP A 269 0.92 -3.74 -14.25
N ARG A 270 1.80 -2.96 -13.60
CA ARG A 270 2.86 -3.57 -12.79
C ARG A 270 2.21 -4.46 -11.74
N TRP A 271 2.70 -5.70 -11.67
CA TRP A 271 2.16 -6.70 -10.75
C TRP A 271 2.16 -6.19 -9.31
N ASN A 272 3.32 -5.71 -8.86
CA ASN A 272 3.47 -5.06 -7.57
C ASN A 272 2.79 -3.66 -7.58
N PRO A 273 1.80 -3.41 -6.70
CA PRO A 273 1.15 -2.11 -6.54
C PRO A 273 2.12 -0.94 -6.36
N ASP A 274 3.22 -1.13 -5.62
CA ASP A 274 4.19 -0.07 -5.30
C ASP A 274 5.03 0.36 -6.52
N GLN A 275 5.02 -0.44 -7.59
CA GLN A 275 5.71 -0.13 -8.85
C GLN A 275 4.81 0.58 -9.85
N ARG A 276 3.51 0.69 -9.56
CA ARG A 276 2.57 1.41 -10.43
C ARG A 276 2.78 2.92 -10.22
N PRO A 277 2.76 3.73 -11.28
CA PRO A 277 2.81 5.18 -11.13
C PRO A 277 1.59 5.67 -10.35
N GLY A 278 1.75 6.70 -9.50
CA GLY A 278 0.58 7.39 -8.94
C GLY A 278 -0.28 8.03 -10.04
N ALA A 279 -1.58 8.21 -9.80
CA ALA A 279 -2.51 8.76 -10.79
C ALA A 279 -2.08 10.15 -11.32
N GLU A 280 -1.48 10.98 -10.47
CA GLU A 280 -0.87 12.26 -10.88
C GLU A 280 0.26 12.07 -11.90
N MET A 281 1.13 11.08 -11.69
CA MET A 281 2.22 10.77 -12.63
C MET A 281 1.68 10.23 -13.96
N VAL A 282 0.61 9.43 -13.92
CA VAL A 282 -0.10 9.00 -15.14
C VAL A 282 -0.66 10.22 -15.87
N LEU A 283 -1.31 11.16 -15.17
CA LEU A 283 -1.85 12.38 -15.77
C LEU A 283 -0.77 13.24 -16.43
N LEU A 284 0.38 13.41 -15.77
CA LEU A 284 1.53 14.12 -16.32
C LEU A 284 2.05 13.46 -17.61
N ALA A 285 2.18 12.14 -17.61
CA ALA A 285 2.60 11.38 -18.80
C ALA A 285 1.59 11.51 -19.95
N VAL A 286 0.28 11.43 -19.65
CA VAL A 286 -0.81 11.63 -20.61
C VAL A 286 -0.72 13.00 -21.27
N ASN A 287 -0.53 14.06 -20.47
CA ASN A 287 -0.41 15.44 -20.98
C ASN A 287 0.81 15.61 -21.91
N ARG A 288 1.96 15.04 -21.56
CA ARG A 288 3.17 15.05 -22.41
C ARG A 288 2.94 14.33 -23.73
N ILE A 289 2.34 13.14 -23.69
CA ILE A 289 2.01 12.38 -24.90
C ILE A 289 1.07 13.19 -25.79
N ARG A 290 0.04 13.85 -25.23
CA ARG A 290 -0.90 14.65 -26.01
C ARG A 290 -0.24 15.85 -26.67
N ALA A 291 0.61 16.59 -25.94
CA ALA A 291 1.38 17.72 -26.47
C ALA A 291 2.27 17.31 -27.65
N SER A 292 2.97 16.17 -27.54
CA SER A 292 3.81 15.62 -28.63
C SER A 292 3.04 15.19 -29.89
N THR A 293 1.71 15.05 -29.80
CA THR A 293 0.85 14.71 -30.95
C THR A 293 0.08 15.89 -31.52
N GLY A 294 0.09 17.04 -30.83
CA GLY A 294 -0.66 18.24 -31.22
C GLY A 294 0.09 19.20 -32.14
N ASN A 295 1.43 19.23 -32.06
CA ASN A 295 2.27 20.05 -32.94
C ASN A 295 2.89 19.19 -34.04
N ALA A 296 2.23 19.10 -35.19
CA ALA A 296 2.92 18.80 -36.44
C ALA A 296 3.45 20.14 -37.01
N MET A 297 4.60 20.57 -36.51
CA MET A 297 5.49 21.46 -37.25
C MET A 297 6.91 20.93 -37.01
N GLU A 298 7.63 20.73 -38.12
CA GLU A 298 8.96 20.12 -38.19
C GLU A 298 9.91 20.70 -37.15
N ILE A 299 10.47 19.82 -36.31
CA ILE A 299 11.86 19.94 -35.85
C ILE A 299 12.47 18.55 -36.04
N ASP A 300 13.14 18.41 -37.18
CA ASP A 300 14.27 17.51 -37.34
C ASP A 300 15.33 17.87 -36.28
N THR A 301 16.03 16.86 -35.77
CA THR A 301 16.99 16.85 -34.64
C THR A 301 16.43 16.66 -33.23
N LEU A 302 16.18 15.41 -32.86
CA LEU A 302 16.55 14.90 -31.54
C LEU A 302 17.27 13.56 -31.73
N GLY A 303 18.57 13.57 -31.45
CA GLY A 303 19.48 12.42 -31.53
C GLY A 303 19.25 11.37 -30.43
N PRO A 304 20.06 10.31 -30.42
CA PRO A 304 19.85 9.13 -29.59
C PRO A 304 20.35 9.36 -28.16
N GLU A 305 19.49 9.81 -27.26
CA GLU A 305 19.82 9.89 -25.81
C GLU A 305 18.70 9.33 -24.90
N LEU A 306 17.99 8.28 -25.35
CA LEU A 306 17.15 7.46 -24.47
C LEU A 306 17.42 5.95 -24.57
N THR A 307 18.60 5.55 -25.06
CA THR A 307 18.96 4.12 -25.20
C THR A 307 20.21 3.68 -24.43
N ASN A 308 20.85 4.52 -23.63
CA ASN A 308 21.97 4.09 -22.78
C ASN A 308 21.57 4.06 -21.30
N VAL A 309 20.78 3.05 -20.94
CA VAL A 309 20.97 2.36 -19.67
C VAL A 309 21.87 1.17 -20.02
N PRO A 310 22.99 0.93 -19.33
CA PRO A 310 23.80 -0.25 -19.60
C PRO A 310 22.91 -1.49 -19.50
N GLU A 311 22.93 -2.32 -20.54
CA GLU A 311 22.47 -3.70 -20.46
C GLU A 311 23.34 -4.39 -19.40
N GLU A 312 22.86 -4.43 -18.16
CA GLU A 312 23.25 -5.50 -17.25
C GLU A 312 22.65 -6.77 -17.85
N GLU A 313 23.52 -7.70 -18.24
CA GLU A 313 23.19 -9.00 -18.83
C GLU A 313 21.92 -9.57 -18.20
N GLU A 314 20.86 -9.72 -19.02
CA GLU A 314 19.66 -10.45 -18.67
C GLU A 314 20.04 -11.90 -18.36
N SER A 315 20.35 -12.17 -17.10
CA SER A 315 20.14 -13.49 -16.53
C SER A 315 18.64 -13.81 -16.68
N GLU A 316 18.33 -15.05 -17.10
CA GLU A 316 16.99 -15.56 -17.29
C GLU A 316 16.01 -15.09 -16.20
N PRO A 317 14.72 -14.89 -16.50
CA PRO A 317 13.75 -14.47 -15.49
C PRO A 317 13.71 -15.48 -14.36
N GLU A 318 14.43 -15.18 -13.27
CA GLU A 318 14.26 -15.85 -11.99
C GLU A 318 12.80 -15.67 -11.63
N ARG A 319 12.03 -16.76 -11.76
CA ARG A 319 10.70 -16.88 -11.18
C ARG A 319 10.78 -16.30 -9.77
N LEU A 320 9.96 -15.29 -9.45
CA LEU A 320 9.77 -14.88 -8.07
C LEU A 320 9.60 -16.17 -7.25
N PRO A 321 10.42 -16.41 -6.21
CA PRO A 321 10.22 -17.59 -5.38
C PRO A 321 8.78 -17.52 -4.89
N ALA A 322 8.01 -18.58 -5.12
CA ALA A 322 6.68 -18.70 -4.56
C ALA A 322 6.76 -18.31 -3.08
N LEU A 323 5.89 -17.40 -2.62
CA LEU A 323 5.79 -17.06 -1.19
C LEU A 323 5.81 -18.38 -0.42
N LYS A 324 6.88 -18.58 0.34
CA LYS A 324 7.15 -19.87 0.94
C LYS A 324 6.08 -20.06 2.01
N VAL A 325 5.24 -21.09 1.84
CA VAL A 325 4.29 -21.47 2.88
C VAL A 325 5.14 -21.86 4.10
N PRO A 326 4.94 -21.22 5.26
CA PRO A 326 5.63 -21.61 6.49
C PRO A 326 5.42 -23.10 6.77
N ALA A 327 6.44 -23.78 7.29
CA ALA A 327 6.24 -25.14 7.74
C ALA A 327 5.21 -25.14 8.88
N ASP A 328 4.31 -26.11 8.88
CA ASP A 328 3.40 -26.34 10.00
C ASP A 328 4.08 -27.28 10.99
N LEU A 329 4.38 -26.76 12.18
CA LEU A 329 5.05 -27.44 13.28
C LEU A 329 4.08 -27.73 14.44
N THR A 330 2.78 -27.65 14.19
CA THR A 330 1.72 -28.00 15.14
C THR A 330 1.93 -29.42 15.67
N GLY A 331 1.93 -29.57 17.00
CA GLY A 331 2.23 -30.85 17.65
C GLY A 331 3.66 -31.40 17.50
N LEU A 332 4.58 -30.70 16.82
CA LEU A 332 5.97 -31.12 16.66
C LEU A 332 6.95 -30.43 17.61
N ILE A 333 6.55 -29.32 18.20
CA ILE A 333 7.35 -28.55 19.15
C ILE A 333 7.05 -28.96 20.60
N ILE A 334 8.04 -28.83 21.48
CA ILE A 334 7.88 -29.00 22.92
C ILE A 334 8.09 -27.63 23.58
N VAL A 335 7.07 -27.11 24.24
CA VAL A 335 7.13 -25.81 24.92
C VAL A 335 6.28 -25.83 26.19
N ASN A 336 6.76 -25.19 27.25
CA ASN A 336 5.98 -24.99 28.47
C ASN A 336 5.46 -23.55 28.52
N ILE A 337 4.26 -23.32 28.01
CA ILE A 337 3.62 -21.99 27.99
C ILE A 337 3.09 -21.53 29.35
N HIS A 338 3.01 -22.43 30.33
CA HIS A 338 2.61 -22.08 31.70
C HIS A 338 3.78 -21.55 32.53
N ALA A 339 5.02 -21.70 32.04
CA ALA A 339 6.19 -21.05 32.64
C ALA A 339 6.14 -19.54 32.42
N ARG A 340 7.01 -18.79 33.11
CA ARG A 340 7.18 -17.36 32.80
C ARG A 340 7.80 -17.22 31.40
N PRO A 341 7.24 -16.40 30.50
CA PRO A 341 7.84 -16.15 29.20
C PRO A 341 9.24 -15.55 29.37
N ARG A 342 10.17 -15.91 28.48
CA ARG A 342 11.52 -15.37 28.48
C ARG A 342 11.51 -13.89 28.11
N PHE A 343 10.67 -13.53 27.15
CA PHE A 343 10.43 -12.14 26.77
C PHE A 343 8.93 -11.85 26.68
N LYS A 344 8.55 -10.67 27.17
CA LYS A 344 7.19 -10.14 27.05
C LYS A 344 7.27 -8.89 26.18
N GLY A 345 6.82 -9.00 24.94
CA GLY A 345 6.60 -7.88 24.05
C GLY A 345 5.21 -7.27 24.24
N ASN A 346 4.93 -6.18 23.53
CA ASN A 346 3.65 -5.47 23.61
C ASN A 346 2.49 -6.31 23.09
N TYR A 347 2.74 -7.10 22.04
CA TYR A 347 1.72 -7.89 21.34
C TYR A 347 2.07 -9.38 21.29
N SER A 348 3.07 -9.81 22.04
CA SER A 348 3.51 -11.21 22.00
C SER A 348 4.26 -11.64 23.25
N PHE A 349 4.27 -12.94 23.48
CA PHE A 349 5.10 -13.60 24.47
C PHE A 349 6.07 -14.52 23.75
N VAL A 350 7.34 -14.51 24.16
CA VAL A 350 8.34 -15.43 23.62
C VAL A 350 8.73 -16.44 24.70
N TYR A 351 8.46 -17.70 24.41
CA TYR A 351 8.88 -18.84 25.21
C TYR A 351 10.07 -19.53 24.56
N GLN A 352 10.82 -20.25 25.38
CA GLN A 352 11.86 -21.14 24.90
C GLN A 352 11.27 -22.55 24.84
N GLY A 353 11.46 -23.23 23.72
CA GLY A 353 11.03 -24.60 23.50
C GLY A 353 12.13 -25.44 22.86
N THR A 354 11.75 -26.64 22.41
CA THR A 354 12.63 -27.57 21.70
C THR A 354 11.92 -28.12 20.47
N TYR A 355 12.65 -28.21 19.35
CA TYR A 355 12.20 -28.86 18.11
C TYR A 355 13.35 -29.69 17.55
N GLN A 356 13.14 -31.00 17.36
CA GLN A 356 14.17 -31.94 16.89
C GLN A 356 15.47 -31.94 17.74
N GLY A 357 15.38 -31.63 19.03
CA GLY A 357 16.52 -31.55 19.95
C GLY A 357 17.20 -30.17 20.04
N GLU A 358 16.85 -29.24 19.14
CA GLU A 358 17.40 -27.88 19.11
C GLU A 358 16.53 -26.88 19.87
N LEU A 359 17.16 -25.86 20.46
CA LEU A 359 16.46 -24.79 21.15
C LEU A 359 15.76 -23.86 20.17
N ILE A 360 14.47 -23.59 20.42
CA ILE A 360 13.65 -22.71 19.60
C ILE A 360 13.03 -21.58 20.43
N ALA A 361 12.79 -20.46 19.76
CA ALA A 361 11.91 -19.41 20.24
C ALA A 361 10.48 -19.67 19.73
N VAL A 362 9.53 -19.68 20.66
CA VAL A 362 8.09 -19.85 20.40
C VAL A 362 7.41 -18.51 20.72
N LYS A 363 7.15 -17.71 19.69
CA LYS A 363 6.53 -16.39 19.82
C LYS A 363 5.02 -16.51 19.62
N ILE A 364 4.28 -16.37 20.71
CA ILE A 364 2.81 -16.41 20.73
C ILE A 364 2.29 -14.98 20.62
N ILE A 365 1.44 -14.72 19.62
CA ILE A 365 0.85 -13.39 19.40
C ILE A 365 -0.37 -13.23 20.31
N GLN A 366 -0.44 -12.11 21.02
CA GLN A 366 -1.55 -11.80 21.93
C GLN A 366 -2.77 -11.27 21.18
N GLU A 367 -3.95 -11.43 21.76
CA GLU A 367 -5.21 -10.90 21.22
C GLU A 367 -5.20 -9.36 21.21
N VAL A 368 -5.08 -8.77 20.02
CA VAL A 368 -5.14 -7.33 19.79
C VAL A 368 -6.07 -7.08 18.60
N GLY A 369 -7.00 -6.13 18.73
CA GLY A 369 -7.92 -5.76 17.64
C GLY A 369 -8.90 -6.86 17.23
N LYS A 370 -9.39 -6.80 15.98
CA LYS A 370 -10.34 -7.79 15.42
C LYS A 370 -9.59 -9.03 14.92
N PRO A 371 -9.90 -10.26 15.40
CA PRO A 371 -9.13 -11.46 15.10
C PRO A 371 -8.91 -11.78 13.62
N GLU A 372 -9.93 -11.61 12.78
CA GLU A 372 -9.89 -11.97 11.36
C GLU A 372 -8.88 -11.14 10.55
N SER A 373 -8.77 -9.84 10.88
CA SER A 373 -7.80 -8.93 10.25
C SER A 373 -6.36 -9.26 10.66
N MET A 374 -6.16 -9.59 11.94
CA MET A 374 -4.83 -9.91 12.47
C MET A 374 -4.29 -11.24 11.92
N ILE A 375 -5.13 -12.27 11.76
CA ILE A 375 -4.74 -13.55 11.14
C ILE A 375 -4.22 -13.35 9.71
N LYS A 376 -4.92 -12.54 8.89
CA LYS A 376 -4.50 -12.25 7.51
C LYS A 376 -3.15 -11.54 7.46
N LYS A 377 -2.95 -10.57 8.35
CA LYS A 377 -1.71 -9.84 8.52
C LYS A 377 -0.56 -10.78 8.93
N VAL A 378 -0.75 -11.63 9.95
CA VAL A 378 0.24 -12.63 10.40
C VAL A 378 0.61 -13.62 9.29
N LYS A 379 -0.37 -14.11 8.51
CA LYS A 379 -0.10 -15.01 7.37
C LYS A 379 0.76 -14.36 6.29
N ARG A 380 0.54 -13.08 5.98
CA ARG A 380 1.34 -12.34 5.00
C ARG A 380 2.80 -12.23 5.46
N GLU A 381 3.01 -11.82 6.71
CA GLU A 381 4.36 -11.57 7.22
C GLU A 381 5.15 -12.84 7.47
N THR A 382 4.50 -13.92 7.93
CA THR A 382 5.15 -15.24 8.05
C THR A 382 5.59 -15.78 6.70
N SER A 383 4.86 -15.50 5.62
CA SER A 383 5.27 -15.87 4.26
C SER A 383 6.48 -15.06 3.77
N ILE A 384 6.55 -13.77 4.12
CA ILE A 384 7.72 -12.92 3.83
C ILE A 384 8.94 -13.43 4.61
N TRP A 385 8.79 -13.69 5.90
CA TRP A 385 9.84 -14.21 6.76
C TRP A 385 10.32 -15.59 6.29
N ALA A 386 9.41 -16.50 5.93
CA ALA A 386 9.75 -17.81 5.38
C ALA A 386 10.56 -17.75 4.08
N SER A 387 10.37 -16.69 3.29
CA SER A 387 11.10 -16.46 2.04
C SER A 387 12.46 -15.77 2.23
N ALA A 388 12.74 -15.27 3.44
CA ALA A 388 13.97 -14.55 3.75
C ALA A 388 15.07 -15.52 4.18
N SER A 389 16.20 -15.52 3.48
CA SER A 389 17.34 -16.37 3.76
C SER A 389 18.63 -15.59 3.56
N HIS A 390 19.27 -15.21 4.66
CA HIS A 390 20.53 -14.49 4.66
C HIS A 390 21.22 -14.66 6.03
N PRO A 391 22.56 -14.72 6.11
CA PRO A 391 23.28 -14.91 7.37
C PRO A 391 22.92 -13.90 8.47
N ASN A 392 22.54 -12.68 8.11
CA ASN A 392 22.15 -11.63 9.05
C ASN A 392 20.65 -11.39 9.18
N ILE A 393 19.84 -12.31 8.68
CA ILE A 393 18.39 -12.30 8.86
C ILE A 393 18.01 -13.47 9.76
N HIS A 394 17.17 -13.20 10.77
CA HIS A 394 16.72 -14.23 11.69
C HIS A 394 15.96 -15.30 10.92
N SER A 395 16.29 -16.57 11.15
CA SER A 395 15.68 -17.67 10.40
C SER A 395 14.28 -17.98 10.90
N PHE A 396 13.43 -18.47 10.02
CA PHE A 396 12.06 -18.87 10.35
C PHE A 396 11.89 -20.36 10.12
N TYR A 397 11.51 -21.09 11.17
CA TYR A 397 11.26 -22.53 11.07
C TYR A 397 9.84 -22.81 10.62
N GLY A 398 8.85 -22.07 11.12
CA GLY A 398 7.46 -22.31 10.76
C GLY A 398 6.45 -21.72 11.75
N ILE A 399 5.21 -22.16 11.64
CA ILE A 399 4.10 -21.80 12.52
C ILE A 399 3.65 -23.03 13.33
N ALA A 400 2.97 -22.81 14.45
CA ALA A 400 2.21 -23.84 15.16
C ALA A 400 0.82 -23.28 15.52
N ASP A 401 -0.23 -24.06 15.33
CA ASP A 401 -1.63 -23.64 15.52
C ASP A 401 -2.41 -24.62 16.41
N ASP A 402 -1.90 -24.83 17.63
CA ASP A 402 -2.57 -25.58 18.70
C ASP A 402 -3.55 -24.68 19.47
N ASP A 403 -4.49 -25.29 20.22
CA ASP A 403 -5.46 -24.59 21.07
C ASP A 403 -4.78 -23.66 22.09
N ASP A 404 -3.61 -24.07 22.56
CA ASP A 404 -2.73 -23.32 23.47
C ASP A 404 -2.16 -22.02 22.86
N PHE A 405 -2.21 -21.87 21.53
CA PHE A 405 -1.68 -20.72 20.80
C PHE A 405 -2.77 -19.87 20.12
N LYS A 406 -4.05 -20.18 20.35
CA LYS A 406 -5.17 -19.39 19.81
C LYS A 406 -5.18 -17.98 20.41
N PRO A 407 -5.71 -16.97 19.68
CA PRO A 407 -6.39 -17.08 18.39
C PRO A 407 -5.49 -17.03 17.14
N TYR A 408 -4.18 -16.79 17.30
CA TYR A 408 -3.29 -16.41 16.19
C TYR A 408 -2.17 -17.39 15.86
N GLY A 409 -2.01 -18.45 16.65
CA GLY A 409 -0.91 -19.39 16.55
C GLY A 409 0.39 -18.86 17.14
N ALA A 410 1.44 -19.66 17.00
CA ALA A 410 2.81 -19.36 17.42
C ALA A 410 3.76 -19.33 16.21
N LEU A 411 4.74 -18.43 16.27
CA LEU A 411 5.82 -18.30 15.30
C LEU A 411 7.08 -18.97 15.85
N ILE A 412 7.68 -19.86 15.07
CA ILE A 412 8.79 -20.72 15.49
C ILE A 412 10.06 -20.31 14.76
N SER A 413 11.13 -20.08 15.52
CA SER A 413 12.45 -19.70 15.01
C SER A 413 13.57 -20.26 15.91
N PRO A 414 14.84 -20.27 15.47
CA PRO A 414 15.95 -20.65 16.34
C PRO A 414 16.02 -19.76 17.59
N TRP A 415 16.45 -20.34 18.71
CA TRP A 415 16.73 -19.56 19.92
C TRP A 415 18.11 -18.89 19.82
N CYS A 416 18.14 -17.56 19.70
CA CYS A 416 19.39 -16.79 19.77
C CYS A 416 19.86 -16.66 21.23
N ILE A 417 20.85 -17.48 21.62
CA ILE A 417 21.29 -17.60 23.02
C ILE A 417 21.89 -16.32 23.60
N ASN A 418 22.48 -15.48 22.76
CA ASN A 418 23.10 -14.21 23.17
C ASN A 418 22.09 -13.06 23.26
N GLY A 419 20.78 -13.34 23.08
CA GLY A 419 19.71 -12.37 23.26
C GLY A 419 19.64 -11.32 22.16
N ASP A 420 19.01 -10.18 22.46
CA ASP A 420 18.98 -9.02 21.57
C ASP A 420 20.21 -8.12 21.73
N LEU A 421 20.46 -7.28 20.74
CA LEU A 421 21.61 -6.40 20.65
C LEU A 421 21.71 -5.43 21.85
N HIS A 422 20.59 -5.00 22.42
CA HIS A 422 20.59 -4.11 23.58
C HIS A 422 21.23 -4.79 24.80
N HIS A 423 20.76 -6.00 25.10
CA HIS A 423 21.32 -6.80 26.20
C HIS A 423 22.75 -7.23 25.91
N PHE A 424 23.03 -7.66 24.69
CA PHE A 424 24.36 -8.12 24.27
C PHE A 424 25.44 -7.04 24.43
N LEU A 425 25.16 -5.80 23.98
CA LEU A 425 26.10 -4.68 24.11
C LEU A 425 26.30 -4.27 25.57
N LYS A 426 25.25 -4.35 26.40
CA LYS A 426 25.31 -4.01 27.82
C LYS A 426 26.16 -5.00 28.62
N GLU A 427 26.13 -6.28 28.25
CA GLU A 427 26.98 -7.31 28.88
C GLU A 427 28.42 -7.29 28.37
N ARG A 428 28.69 -6.57 27.27
CA ARG A 428 29.97 -6.52 26.56
C ARG A 428 30.41 -5.08 26.30
N GLU A 429 30.33 -4.23 27.32
CA GLU A 429 30.75 -2.81 27.21
C GLU A 429 32.22 -2.67 26.79
N ASP A 430 33.06 -3.65 27.12
CA ASP A 430 34.48 -3.73 26.78
C ASP A 430 34.78 -4.29 25.38
N MET A 431 33.75 -4.61 24.57
CA MET A 431 33.93 -5.16 23.23
C MET A 431 34.82 -4.24 22.37
N PRO A 432 35.88 -4.78 21.73
CA PRO A 432 36.75 -4.02 20.84
C PRO A 432 35.97 -3.36 19.70
N LEU A 433 36.42 -2.18 19.27
CA LEU A 433 35.79 -1.45 18.17
C LEU A 433 35.73 -2.28 16.88
N GLU A 434 36.75 -3.10 16.61
CA GLU A 434 36.78 -3.97 15.44
C GLU A 434 35.62 -4.97 15.43
N ASP A 435 35.32 -5.57 16.58
CA ASP A 435 34.20 -6.52 16.71
C ASP A 435 32.86 -5.80 16.66
N ARG A 436 32.76 -4.59 17.22
CA ARG A 436 31.59 -3.71 17.06
C ARG A 436 31.37 -3.32 15.60
N LEU A 437 32.43 -3.06 14.83
CA LEU A 437 32.35 -2.78 13.40
C LEU A 437 31.86 -4.00 12.63
N LYS A 438 32.33 -5.22 12.93
CA LYS A 438 31.80 -6.47 12.33
C LYS A 438 30.31 -6.64 12.64
N LEU A 439 29.90 -6.34 13.87
CA LEU A 439 28.50 -6.40 14.29
C LEU A 439 27.61 -5.39 13.55
N TRP A 440 28.08 -4.14 13.39
CA TRP A 440 27.35 -3.15 12.62
C TRP A 440 27.33 -3.49 11.13
N LYS A 441 28.46 -3.97 10.59
CA LYS A 441 28.56 -4.44 9.20
C LYS A 441 27.54 -5.54 8.91
N GLY A 442 27.48 -6.59 9.73
CA GLY A 442 26.50 -7.66 9.57
C GLY A 442 25.05 -7.16 9.63
N THR A 443 24.78 -6.18 10.50
CA THR A 443 23.45 -5.52 10.53
C THR A 443 23.16 -4.77 9.22
N ILE A 444 24.13 -4.05 8.66
CA ILE A 444 23.99 -3.37 7.36
C ILE A 444 23.78 -4.42 6.25
N GLU A 445 24.53 -5.52 6.24
CA GLU A 445 24.40 -6.61 5.27
C GLU A 445 22.97 -7.19 5.28
N GLY A 446 22.38 -7.39 6.47
CA GLY A 446 20.99 -7.78 6.62
C GLY A 446 20.00 -6.76 6.04
N VAL A 447 20.19 -5.47 6.32
CA VAL A 447 19.32 -4.39 5.76
C VAL A 447 19.48 -4.30 4.25
N VAL A 448 20.70 -4.40 3.72
CA VAL A 448 20.98 -4.46 2.27
C VAL A 448 20.24 -5.62 1.64
N TYR A 449 20.29 -6.80 2.26
CA TYR A 449 19.54 -7.96 1.80
C TYR A 449 18.04 -7.66 1.72
N LEU A 450 17.42 -7.14 2.79
CA LEU A 450 16.00 -6.78 2.79
C LEU A 450 15.64 -5.75 1.71
N HIS A 451 16.45 -4.70 1.56
CA HIS A 451 16.24 -3.64 0.56
C HIS A 451 16.51 -4.09 -0.88
N SER A 452 17.29 -5.17 -1.05
CA SER A 452 17.57 -5.79 -2.36
C SER A 452 16.49 -6.77 -2.82
N ARG A 453 15.58 -7.20 -1.92
CA ARG A 453 14.48 -8.09 -2.28
C ARG A 453 13.58 -7.45 -3.33
N ASN A 454 12.86 -8.30 -4.07
CA ASN A 454 11.84 -7.87 -5.00
C ASN A 454 10.53 -8.62 -4.69
N PRO A 455 9.50 -7.96 -4.13
CA PRO A 455 9.48 -6.55 -3.75
C PRO A 455 10.46 -6.23 -2.60
N LYS A 456 10.92 -4.97 -2.52
CA LYS A 456 11.81 -4.52 -1.45
C LYS A 456 11.10 -4.70 -0.11
N ILE A 457 11.83 -5.21 0.88
CA ILE A 457 11.33 -5.31 2.24
C ILE A 457 11.86 -4.11 3.02
N VAL A 458 10.96 -3.23 3.45
CA VAL A 458 11.27 -2.17 4.43
C VAL A 458 11.04 -2.75 5.82
N HIS A 459 12.02 -2.62 6.70
CA HIS A 459 11.88 -3.12 8.06
C HIS A 459 10.92 -2.25 8.88
N GLY A 460 11.15 -0.94 8.93
CA GLY A 460 10.28 0.07 9.54
C GLY A 460 10.28 0.17 11.07
N ASP A 461 11.05 -0.66 11.77
CA ASP A 461 11.21 -0.63 13.23
C ASP A 461 12.60 -1.14 13.62
N LEU A 462 13.63 -0.68 12.91
CA LEU A 462 15.01 -1.06 13.22
C LEU A 462 15.43 -0.42 14.54
N LYS A 463 15.71 -1.27 15.53
CA LYS A 463 16.17 -0.89 16.87
C LYS A 463 16.93 -2.07 17.50
N PRO A 464 17.70 -1.85 18.58
CA PRO A 464 18.51 -2.90 19.18
C PRO A 464 17.70 -4.14 19.59
N GLY A 465 16.47 -3.95 20.07
CA GLY A 465 15.57 -5.06 20.44
C GLY A 465 15.15 -5.96 19.27
N ASN A 466 15.31 -5.50 18.01
CA ASN A 466 14.94 -6.24 16.80
C ASN A 466 16.18 -6.79 16.05
N VAL A 467 17.35 -6.77 16.69
CA VAL A 467 18.57 -7.42 16.19
C VAL A 467 19.00 -8.46 17.22
N LEU A 468 18.76 -9.73 16.94
CA LEU A 468 19.16 -10.85 17.80
C LEU A 468 20.61 -11.26 17.52
N ILE A 469 21.29 -11.81 18.51
CA ILE A 469 22.66 -12.30 18.37
C ILE A 469 22.67 -13.82 18.49
N ASP A 470 23.09 -14.51 17.42
CA ASP A 470 23.21 -15.97 17.45
C ASP A 470 24.40 -16.42 18.31
N GLU A 471 24.53 -17.73 18.52
CA GLU A 471 25.59 -18.37 19.30
C GLU A 471 27.02 -18.05 18.82
N HIS A 472 27.17 -17.62 17.57
CA HIS A 472 28.45 -17.25 16.98
C HIS A 472 28.75 -15.74 17.08
N GLY A 473 27.85 -14.96 17.68
CA GLY A 473 27.97 -13.49 17.75
C GLY A 473 27.52 -12.78 16.47
N THR A 474 26.83 -13.48 15.57
CA THR A 474 26.34 -12.90 14.31
C THR A 474 25.02 -12.17 14.55
N PRO A 475 24.86 -10.92 14.07
CA PRO A 475 23.61 -10.20 14.20
C PRO A 475 22.56 -10.77 13.23
N LYS A 476 21.34 -10.97 13.72
CA LYS A 476 20.16 -11.49 13.02
C LYS A 476 19.02 -10.50 13.16
N ILE A 477 18.66 -9.83 12.08
CA ILE A 477 17.51 -8.93 12.06
C ILE A 477 16.23 -9.76 12.17
N CYS A 478 15.36 -9.45 13.13
CA CYS A 478 14.06 -10.09 13.33
C CYS A 478 12.92 -9.07 13.26
N ASP A 479 11.67 -9.54 13.29
CA ASP A 479 10.46 -8.70 13.30
C ASP A 479 10.34 -7.72 12.11
N PHE A 480 11.07 -7.98 11.03
CA PHE A 480 10.85 -7.33 9.74
C PHE A 480 9.53 -7.80 9.14
N GLY A 481 8.77 -6.87 8.55
CA GLY A 481 7.45 -7.15 8.00
C GLY A 481 6.28 -6.92 8.96
N LEU A 482 6.47 -7.12 10.28
CA LEU A 482 5.42 -6.79 11.27
C LEU A 482 5.16 -5.28 11.41
N ALA A 483 6.10 -4.43 10.97
CA ALA A 483 5.98 -2.97 11.12
C ALA A 483 4.73 -2.40 10.44
N ARG A 484 4.37 -2.81 9.21
CA ARG A 484 3.14 -2.30 8.55
C ARG A 484 1.85 -2.73 9.23
N ILE A 485 1.89 -3.80 10.04
CA ILE A 485 0.70 -4.32 10.74
C ILE A 485 0.34 -3.43 11.92
N PHE A 486 1.36 -3.06 12.69
CA PHE A 486 1.22 -2.41 13.98
C PHE A 486 1.58 -0.92 13.95
N PHE A 487 2.06 -0.36 12.82
CA PHE A 487 2.49 1.04 12.76
C PHE A 487 1.43 2.04 13.25
N ASP A 488 0.18 1.90 12.80
CA ASP A 488 -0.93 2.78 13.19
C ASP A 488 -1.30 2.64 14.68
N GLU A 489 -1.23 1.41 15.23
CA GLU A 489 -1.52 1.13 16.64
C GLU A 489 -0.36 1.53 17.56
N GLU A 490 0.89 1.29 17.14
CA GLU A 490 2.10 1.68 17.85
C GLU A 490 2.24 3.20 17.93
N MET A 491 1.94 3.95 16.86
CA MET A 491 1.96 5.41 16.88
C MET A 491 0.97 6.00 17.90
N SER A 492 -0.17 5.33 18.12
CA SER A 492 -1.17 5.74 19.11
C SER A 492 -0.70 5.46 20.56
N LEU A 493 -0.06 4.32 20.80
CA LEU A 493 0.41 3.85 22.12
C LEU A 493 1.75 4.45 22.56
N MET A 494 2.46 5.03 21.60
CA MET A 494 3.78 5.65 21.73
C MET A 494 3.82 6.81 22.74
N THR A 495 2.69 7.45 23.04
CA THR A 495 2.57 8.54 24.04
C THR A 495 2.85 8.14 25.50
N THR A 496 3.04 6.85 25.80
CA THR A 496 3.30 6.35 27.17
C THR A 496 4.78 6.15 27.47
N THR A 497 5.17 6.25 28.76
CA THR A 497 6.58 6.31 29.22
C THR A 497 7.42 5.09 28.83
N GLN A 498 6.81 3.90 28.70
CA GLN A 498 7.45 2.66 28.24
C GLN A 498 7.86 2.67 26.75
N HIS A 499 7.29 3.56 25.92
CA HIS A 499 7.49 3.58 24.47
C HIS A 499 8.52 4.61 23.99
N THR A 500 9.09 5.40 24.91
CA THR A 500 10.11 6.41 24.60
C THR A 500 11.43 5.84 24.04
N GLY A 501 11.64 4.53 24.12
CA GLY A 501 12.80 3.83 23.54
C GLY A 501 12.75 3.73 22.01
N THR A 502 11.61 3.33 21.43
CA THR A 502 11.45 3.10 19.98
C THR A 502 11.57 4.40 19.16
N VAL A 503 11.04 5.50 19.68
CA VAL A 503 11.03 6.84 19.04
C VAL A 503 12.40 7.31 18.61
N ARG A 504 13.42 6.95 19.39
CA ARG A 504 14.80 7.41 19.22
C ARG A 504 15.42 6.95 17.91
N TYR A 505 14.82 5.94 17.28
CA TYR A 505 15.23 5.37 16.01
C TYR A 505 14.33 5.80 14.85
N LEU A 506 13.23 6.52 15.12
CA LEU A 506 12.34 7.02 14.08
C LEU A 506 12.96 8.18 13.30
N ALA A 507 12.81 8.14 11.99
CA ALA A 507 13.25 9.20 11.11
C ALA A 507 12.31 10.43 11.19
N PRO A 508 12.82 11.66 11.01
CA PRO A 508 12.04 12.90 11.07
C PRO A 508 10.75 12.89 10.26
N GLU A 509 10.80 12.35 9.04
CA GLU A 509 9.67 12.31 8.11
C GLU A 509 8.50 11.44 8.60
N LEU A 510 8.75 10.48 9.50
CA LEU A 510 7.71 9.61 10.07
C LEU A 510 6.92 10.30 11.20
N LEU A 511 7.42 11.42 11.71
CA LEU A 511 6.77 12.17 12.78
C LEU A 511 6.07 13.44 12.26
N SER A 512 6.42 13.95 11.07
CA SER A 512 5.94 15.25 10.59
C SER A 512 4.44 15.27 10.27
N ASP A 513 3.73 16.25 10.85
CA ASP A 513 2.29 16.49 10.61
C ASP A 513 2.04 17.23 9.26
N GLU A 514 3.07 17.83 8.68
CA GLU A 514 3.01 18.59 7.43
C GLU A 514 3.42 17.73 6.22
N GLY A 515 2.52 16.86 5.75
CA GLY A 515 2.64 16.24 4.43
C GLY A 515 3.80 15.26 4.22
N GLY A 516 4.39 14.72 5.29
CA GLY A 516 5.30 13.57 5.21
C GLY A 516 4.55 12.28 4.80
N ASN A 517 5.28 11.31 4.24
CA ASN A 517 4.76 9.94 4.10
C ASN A 517 4.80 9.29 5.51
N PRO A 518 3.66 9.00 6.14
CA PRO A 518 3.66 8.42 7.49
C PRO A 518 4.18 6.98 7.48
N PHE A 519 4.31 6.33 6.32
CA PHE A 519 4.77 4.95 6.25
C PHE A 519 6.30 4.84 6.18
N PRO A 520 6.90 3.85 6.89
CA PRO A 520 8.31 3.56 6.78
C PRO A 520 8.78 3.35 5.33
N THR A 521 10.01 3.81 5.05
CA THR A 521 10.68 3.68 3.76
C THR A 521 12.08 3.09 3.92
N THR A 522 12.73 2.70 2.82
CA THR A 522 14.15 2.31 2.88
C THR A 522 15.04 3.43 3.42
N ALA A 523 14.66 4.70 3.20
CA ALA A 523 15.41 5.85 3.72
C ALA A 523 15.21 6.04 5.24
N SER A 524 14.04 5.69 5.79
CA SER A 524 13.83 5.72 7.23
C SER A 524 14.56 4.55 7.93
N ASP A 525 14.64 3.38 7.29
CA ASP A 525 15.49 2.28 7.76
C ASP A 525 16.97 2.68 7.83
N VAL A 526 17.46 3.41 6.83
CA VAL A 526 18.84 3.92 6.81
C VAL A 526 19.09 4.89 7.97
N TYR A 527 18.13 5.76 8.31
CA TYR A 527 18.25 6.63 9.48
C TYR A 527 18.37 5.80 10.77
N ALA A 528 17.47 4.83 10.95
CA ALA A 528 17.49 3.92 12.09
C ALA A 528 18.79 3.08 12.16
N LEU A 529 19.34 2.68 11.02
CA LEU A 529 20.64 1.99 10.91
C LEU A 529 21.81 2.86 11.36
N GLY A 530 21.73 4.18 11.13
CA GLY A 530 22.68 5.14 11.70
C GLY A 530 22.55 5.25 13.21
N CYS A 531 21.31 5.29 13.73
CA CYS A 531 21.04 5.25 15.17
C CYS A 531 21.57 3.97 15.83
N LEU A 532 21.40 2.82 15.20
CA LEU A 532 22.01 1.54 15.61
C LEU A 532 23.53 1.61 15.60
N GLY A 533 24.13 2.18 14.55
CA GLY A 533 25.59 2.34 14.44
C GLY A 533 26.17 3.18 15.58
N LEU A 534 25.47 4.23 16.03
CA LEU A 534 25.90 5.02 17.19
C LEU A 534 25.96 4.17 18.47
N GLU A 535 24.95 3.33 18.70
CA GLU A 535 24.88 2.49 19.90
C GLU A 535 25.90 1.35 19.84
N ILE A 536 26.03 0.69 18.69
CA ILE A 536 27.00 -0.40 18.49
C ILE A 536 28.43 0.11 18.63
N LEU A 537 28.80 1.17 17.92
CA LEU A 537 30.19 1.62 17.83
C LEU A 537 30.63 2.41 19.06
N TYR A 538 29.75 3.22 19.64
CA TYR A 538 30.11 4.16 20.70
C TYR A 538 29.38 3.92 22.02
N GLY A 539 28.50 2.93 22.11
CA GLY A 539 27.73 2.65 23.34
C GLY A 539 26.76 3.77 23.72
N LYS A 540 26.43 4.67 22.80
CA LYS A 540 25.59 5.84 23.07
C LYS A 540 24.20 5.64 22.48
N MET A 541 23.17 5.75 23.32
CA MET A 541 21.80 5.77 22.83
C MET A 541 21.53 7.05 22.02
N PRO A 542 20.75 6.98 20.92
CA PRO A 542 20.29 8.18 20.22
C PRO A 542 19.52 9.12 21.15
N PHE A 543 19.83 10.42 21.08
CA PHE A 543 19.28 11.46 21.95
C PHE A 543 19.45 11.17 23.45
N ASN A 544 20.57 10.54 23.86
CA ASN A 544 20.85 10.17 25.26
C ASN A 544 20.76 11.34 26.27
N HIS A 545 20.94 12.58 25.83
CA HIS A 545 20.79 13.79 26.64
C HIS A 545 19.34 14.03 27.10
N ARG A 546 18.36 13.44 26.43
CA ARG A 546 16.95 13.44 26.83
C ARG A 546 16.68 12.23 27.74
N LYS A 547 16.88 12.34 29.06
CA LYS A 547 16.54 11.28 30.04
C LYS A 547 15.08 11.40 30.51
N ASN A 548 14.33 10.27 30.49
CA ASN A 548 12.96 9.98 30.97
C ASN A 548 11.84 11.04 30.79
N ASN A 549 10.70 10.61 30.20
CA ASN A 549 9.42 11.34 30.02
C ASN A 549 9.47 12.61 29.16
N ILE A 550 9.88 12.44 27.89
CA ILE A 550 10.11 13.53 26.95
C ILE A 550 9.55 13.16 25.56
N TRP A 551 8.35 12.58 25.48
CA TRP A 551 7.76 12.28 24.16
C TRP A 551 7.73 13.55 23.29
N ASP A 552 7.18 14.64 23.82
CA ASP A 552 7.01 15.89 23.06
C ASP A 552 8.34 16.55 22.68
N ARG A 553 9.31 16.65 23.60
CA ARG A 553 10.60 17.30 23.25
C ARG A 553 11.49 16.40 22.40
N LEU A 554 11.45 15.08 22.59
CA LEU A 554 12.19 14.14 21.75
C LEU A 554 11.63 14.16 20.33
N THR A 555 10.31 14.07 20.18
CA THR A 555 9.67 14.18 18.87
C THR A 555 9.86 15.55 18.26
N THR A 556 9.88 16.63 19.04
CA THR A 556 10.22 17.99 18.55
C THR A 556 11.65 18.05 18.00
N ASP A 557 12.63 17.53 18.74
CA ASP A 557 14.03 17.50 18.29
C ASP A 557 14.14 16.68 16.99
N ILE A 558 13.55 15.48 16.95
CA ILE A 558 13.55 14.64 15.75
C ILE A 558 12.84 15.34 14.57
N LYS A 559 11.65 15.92 14.77
CA LYS A 559 10.89 16.67 13.75
C LYS A 559 11.69 17.84 13.17
N SER A 560 12.45 18.55 14.02
CA SER A 560 13.32 19.65 13.59
C SER A 560 14.59 19.21 12.85
N GLY A 561 14.81 17.90 12.70
CA GLY A 561 15.99 17.35 12.05
C GLY A 561 17.24 17.41 12.92
N ALA A 562 17.09 17.51 14.25
CA ALA A 562 18.23 17.47 15.15
C ALA A 562 18.98 16.14 15.00
N SER A 563 20.31 16.21 15.01
CA SER A 563 21.13 15.01 14.92
C SER A 563 20.97 14.14 16.18
N PRO A 564 20.88 12.80 16.04
CA PRO A 564 20.82 11.87 17.16
C PRO A 564 21.88 12.05 18.24
N SER A 565 23.09 12.50 17.87
CA SER A 565 24.17 12.73 18.82
C SER A 565 25.20 13.71 18.29
N ALA A 566 25.80 14.48 19.20
CA ALA A 566 27.01 15.24 18.90
C ALA A 566 28.23 14.31 18.88
N LYS A 567 29.28 14.71 18.16
CA LYS A 567 30.54 13.95 18.12
C LYS A 567 31.06 13.71 19.55
N PRO A 568 31.28 12.44 19.96
CA PRO A 568 31.81 12.11 21.27
C PRO A 568 33.15 12.81 21.53
N PRO A 569 33.26 13.68 22.55
CA PRO A 569 34.53 14.34 22.87
C PRO A 569 35.51 13.40 23.58
N ASP A 570 34.99 12.30 24.13
CA ASP A 570 35.67 11.29 24.94
C ASP A 570 36.19 10.08 24.12
N VAL A 571 35.88 10.00 22.83
CA VAL A 571 36.32 8.92 21.95
C VAL A 571 37.58 9.36 21.18
N PRO A 572 38.66 8.55 21.19
CA PRO A 572 39.87 8.85 20.43
C PRO A 572 39.59 9.09 18.94
N ALA A 573 40.33 10.00 18.30
CA ALA A 573 40.16 10.28 16.87
C ALA A 573 40.35 9.02 15.99
N SER A 574 41.25 8.13 16.38
CA SER A 574 41.48 6.83 15.74
C SER A 574 40.28 5.86 15.82
N SER A 575 39.29 6.15 16.66
CA SER A 575 38.07 5.36 16.80
C SER A 575 36.86 6.02 16.13
N LEU A 576 37.04 7.16 15.46
CA LEU A 576 35.96 7.97 14.86
C LEU A 576 35.87 7.87 13.34
N HIS A 577 36.57 6.93 12.69
CA HIS A 577 36.58 6.79 11.23
C HIS A 577 35.18 6.55 10.63
N ALA A 578 34.28 5.89 11.37
CA ALA A 578 32.90 5.66 10.97
C ALA A 578 31.95 6.84 11.29
N TRP A 579 32.39 7.84 12.06
CA TRP A 579 31.55 8.99 12.46
C TRP A 579 31.00 9.80 11.27
N PRO A 580 31.81 10.16 10.25
CA PRO A 580 31.30 10.88 9.08
C PRO A 580 30.19 10.11 8.36
N LEU A 581 30.30 8.78 8.29
CA LEU A 581 29.27 7.93 7.70
C LEU A 581 27.95 8.04 8.48
N LEU A 582 27.98 7.96 9.81
CA LEU A 582 26.76 8.14 10.63
C LEU A 582 26.06 9.49 10.37
N VAL A 583 26.83 10.56 10.19
CA VAL A 583 26.27 11.90 9.87
C VAL A 583 25.52 11.91 8.53
N GLU A 584 25.98 11.15 7.54
CA GLU A 584 25.30 11.00 6.25
C GLU A 584 24.01 10.17 6.35
N LEU A 585 23.91 9.24 7.31
CA LEU A 585 22.70 8.48 7.58
C LEU A 585 21.63 9.33 8.30
N TRP A 586 22.03 10.38 9.01
CA TRP A 586 21.14 11.23 9.81
C TRP A 586 20.66 12.50 9.12
N LYS A 587 20.83 12.63 7.81
CA LYS A 587 20.32 13.80 7.06
C LYS A 587 18.80 13.93 7.28
N PRO A 588 18.27 15.12 7.59
CA PRO A 588 16.85 15.30 7.87
C PRO A 588 15.96 14.91 6.68
N ASN A 589 16.35 15.31 5.47
CA ASN A 589 15.64 14.98 4.25
C ASN A 589 15.98 13.54 3.80
N PRO A 590 15.00 12.65 3.64
CA PRO A 590 15.24 11.25 3.28
C PRO A 590 15.93 11.08 1.92
N LYS A 591 15.78 12.04 1.00
CA LYS A 591 16.43 11.98 -0.33
C LYS A 591 17.94 12.20 -0.28
N ASP A 592 18.43 12.82 0.80
CA ASP A 592 19.85 13.13 0.98
C ASP A 592 20.60 12.00 1.70
N ARG A 593 19.90 10.96 2.17
CA ARG A 593 20.50 9.80 2.84
C ARG A 593 21.04 8.80 1.84
N LEU A 594 22.20 8.23 2.14
CA LEU A 594 22.83 7.20 1.32
C LEU A 594 22.01 5.90 1.33
N PRO A 595 21.83 5.21 0.19
CA PRO A 595 21.26 3.86 0.18
C PRO A 595 22.09 2.87 1.01
N ALA A 596 21.45 1.90 1.68
CA ALA A 596 22.15 0.93 2.53
C ALA A 596 23.31 0.19 1.82
N LYS A 597 23.17 -0.10 0.53
CA LYS A 597 24.25 -0.72 -0.29
C LYS A 597 25.49 0.16 -0.39
N THR A 598 25.29 1.47 -0.54
CA THR A 598 26.37 2.46 -0.56
C THR A 598 27.01 2.59 0.82
N VAL A 599 26.21 2.59 1.89
CA VAL A 599 26.71 2.58 3.28
C VAL A 599 27.64 1.39 3.52
N LEU A 600 27.24 0.18 3.09
CA LEU A 600 28.06 -1.03 3.21
C LEU A 600 29.41 -0.88 2.50
N SER A 601 29.39 -0.40 1.26
CA SER A 601 30.59 -0.22 0.44
C SER A 601 31.59 0.77 1.08
N ILE A 602 31.08 1.86 1.66
CA ILE A 602 31.92 2.84 2.37
C ILE A 602 32.48 2.22 3.66
N LEU A 603 31.68 1.47 4.41
CA LEU A 603 32.12 0.83 5.65
C LEU A 603 33.23 -0.22 5.41
N GLU A 604 33.16 -0.97 4.31
CA GLU A 604 34.21 -1.92 3.92
C GLU A 604 35.54 -1.23 3.61
N THR A 605 35.48 -0.02 3.06
CA THR A 605 36.66 0.82 2.84
C THR A 605 37.24 1.33 4.16
N ILE A 606 36.39 1.66 5.14
CA ILE A 606 36.83 2.08 6.48
C ILE A 606 37.44 0.91 7.26
N SER A 607 36.91 -0.29 7.09
CA SER A 607 37.35 -1.49 7.84
C SER A 607 38.64 -2.12 7.29
N SER A 608 39.12 -1.64 6.14
CA SER A 608 40.37 -2.08 5.50
C SER A 608 41.54 -1.12 5.72
N MET A 609 41.31 0.01 6.41
CA MET A 609 42.31 0.96 6.91
C MET A 609 42.65 0.63 8.36
#